data_AF-A0AA39NAL8-F1
#
_entry.id   AF-A0AA39NAL8-F1
#
_cell.length_a   1.000
_cell.length_b   1.000
_cell.length_c   1.000
_cell.angle_alpha   90.00
_cell.angle_beta   90.00
_cell.angle_gamma   90.00
#
_symmetry.space_group_name_H-M   'P 1'
#
loop_
_entity.id
_entity.type
_entity.pdbx_description
1 polymer ?
#
loop_
_entity_poly.entity_id
_entity_poly.type
_entity_poly.pdbx_seq_one_letter_code
_entity_poly.pdbx_strand_id
1 'polypeptide(L)'
;LVSEMSHRVSTKPLDKVAGLVNLLRTGSIPIYNTKQSAADAWDVLVDLMDPWFRVQLLFMCSEPGNRSKYWRPSWEQVMTNKAIARHFTWYLGIVRRTNNPDADCYMGCCIKSGHVWGLGEVSKKQTLRQGQVVFNDANGASHTLKIADHAYPIPNGRYTLLGCSGIHSNLDLWVVGQIRQDGRFKKLSVFRSADEEKVELYYLPLIRQVKTLLC
;
A
#
# COMPACT_ATOMS: atom_id res chain seq x y z
N LEU A 1 -2.59 2.96 14.27
CA LEU A 1 -2.90 1.76 15.09
C LEU A 1 -1.73 0.79 15.16
N VAL A 2 -1.32 0.20 14.04
CA VAL A 2 -0.22 -0.77 13.98
C VAL A 2 1.11 -0.15 14.43
N SER A 3 1.42 1.08 14.00
CA SER A 3 2.58 1.85 14.51
C SER A 3 2.51 2.11 16.02
N GLU A 4 1.32 2.33 16.59
CA GLU A 4 1.17 2.55 18.04
C GLU A 4 1.49 1.30 18.88
N MET A 5 1.37 0.10 18.28
CA MET A 5 1.76 -1.15 18.95
C MET A 5 3.27 -1.30 19.09
N SER A 6 4.07 -0.61 18.27
CA SER A 6 5.52 -0.63 18.37
C SER A 6 6.00 -0.18 19.76
N HIS A 7 5.33 0.83 20.34
CA HIS A 7 5.68 1.44 21.62
C HIS A 7 5.13 0.70 22.85
N ARG A 8 4.18 -0.24 22.68
CA ARG A 8 3.59 -0.96 23.82
C ARG A 8 4.56 -2.01 24.38
N VAL A 9 4.52 -2.22 25.69
CA VAL A 9 5.25 -3.30 26.36
C VAL A 9 4.35 -4.54 26.42
N SER A 10 4.92 -5.72 26.18
CA SER A 10 4.20 -7.00 26.21
C SER A 10 5.13 -8.09 26.74
N THR A 11 4.60 -9.07 27.48
CA THR A 11 5.38 -10.20 27.98
C THR A 11 5.91 -11.08 26.84
N LYS A 12 5.11 -11.28 25.79
CA LYS A 12 5.50 -12.00 24.58
C LYS A 12 5.24 -11.13 23.34
N PRO A 13 6.09 -11.19 22.29
CA PRO A 13 5.82 -10.51 21.03
C PRO A 13 4.45 -10.85 20.43
N LEU A 14 3.97 -12.08 20.65
CA LEU A 14 2.66 -12.56 20.22
C LEU A 14 1.50 -11.77 20.85
N ASP A 15 1.64 -11.28 22.07
CA ASP A 15 0.58 -10.56 22.78
C ASP A 15 0.25 -9.23 22.09
N LYS A 16 1.24 -8.62 21.41
CA LYS A 16 1.00 -7.42 20.59
C LYS A 16 0.12 -7.74 19.38
N VAL A 17 0.31 -8.90 18.75
CA VAL A 17 -0.55 -9.34 17.64
C VAL A 17 -1.96 -9.63 18.15
N ALA A 18 -2.07 -10.34 19.27
CA ALA A 18 -3.37 -10.63 19.89
C ALA A 18 -4.13 -9.35 20.28
N GLY A 19 -3.43 -8.35 20.81
CA GLY A 19 -4.02 -7.05 21.16
C GLY A 19 -4.58 -6.27 19.96
N LEU A 20 -4.10 -6.54 18.74
CA LEU A 20 -4.58 -5.90 17.51
C LEU A 20 -5.89 -6.50 16.99
N VAL A 21 -6.23 -7.74 17.36
CA VAL A 21 -7.41 -8.47 16.87
C VAL A 21 -8.70 -7.66 17.07
N ASN A 22 -8.86 -7.04 18.25
CA ASN A 22 -10.05 -6.25 18.60
C ASN A 22 -10.13 -4.93 17.84
N LEU A 23 -9.00 -4.42 17.34
CA LEU A 23 -8.90 -3.09 16.74
C LEU A 23 -9.01 -3.13 15.20
N LEU A 24 -8.74 -4.29 14.60
CA LEU A 24 -8.68 -4.48 13.14
C LEU A 24 -9.93 -5.16 12.56
N ARG A 25 -11.03 -5.19 13.32
CA ARG A 25 -12.35 -5.72 12.94
C ARG A 25 -12.26 -7.04 12.17
N THR A 26 -11.71 -8.06 12.81
CA THR A 26 -11.57 -9.38 12.21
C THR A 26 -12.94 -10.07 12.08
N GLY A 27 -13.12 -10.86 11.01
CA GLY A 27 -14.35 -11.67 10.83
C GLY A 27 -14.44 -12.85 11.80
N SER A 28 -13.30 -13.27 12.35
CA SER A 28 -13.18 -14.28 13.40
C SER A 28 -11.93 -13.99 14.23
N ILE A 29 -11.98 -14.31 15.51
CA ILE A 29 -10.83 -14.18 16.41
C ILE A 29 -9.87 -15.34 16.14
N PRO A 30 -8.62 -15.10 15.72
CA PRO A 30 -7.64 -16.17 15.55
C PRO A 30 -7.30 -16.81 16.91
N ILE A 31 -7.04 -18.11 16.89
CA ILE A 31 -6.65 -18.86 18.10
C ILE A 31 -5.30 -18.33 18.60
N TYR A 32 -5.24 -18.00 19.89
CA TYR A 32 -3.97 -17.69 20.54
C TYR A 32 -3.20 -18.98 20.80
N ASN A 33 -2.14 -19.23 20.03
CA ASN A 33 -1.26 -20.39 20.19
C ASN A 33 0.12 -19.94 20.68
N THR A 34 0.48 -20.29 21.91
CA THR A 34 1.76 -19.91 22.54
C THR A 34 2.99 -20.46 21.82
N LYS A 35 2.83 -21.50 20.99
CA LYS A 35 3.91 -22.07 20.17
C LYS A 35 4.07 -21.38 18.82
N GLN A 36 3.12 -20.55 18.41
CA GLN A 36 3.16 -19.83 17.15
C GLN A 36 4.07 -18.59 17.26
N SER A 37 4.83 -18.30 16.20
CA SER A 37 5.60 -17.05 16.15
C SER A 37 4.67 -15.85 15.97
N ALA A 38 5.07 -14.68 16.46
CA ALA A 38 4.31 -13.44 16.25
C ALA A 38 4.15 -13.10 14.76
N ALA A 39 5.13 -13.49 13.94
CA ALA A 39 5.08 -13.22 12.51
C ALA A 39 4.07 -14.11 11.79
N ASP A 40 3.95 -15.38 12.17
CA ASP A 40 2.92 -16.27 11.60
C ASP A 40 1.52 -15.87 12.11
N ALA A 41 1.41 -15.45 13.37
CA ALA A 41 0.16 -14.92 13.90
C ALA A 41 -0.27 -13.63 13.20
N TRP A 42 0.69 -12.77 12.83
CA TRP A 42 0.43 -11.57 12.03
C TRP A 42 -0.08 -11.93 10.64
N ASP A 43 0.51 -12.92 9.96
CA ASP A 43 0.04 -13.38 8.66
C ASP A 43 -1.42 -13.87 8.73
N VAL A 44 -1.78 -14.64 9.77
CA VAL A 44 -3.17 -15.07 10.03
C VAL A 44 -4.08 -13.87 10.31
N LEU A 45 -3.63 -12.92 11.13
CA LEU A 45 -4.41 -11.72 11.45
C LEU A 45 -4.71 -10.89 10.20
N VAL A 46 -3.73 -10.68 9.32
CA VAL A 46 -3.96 -9.95 8.05
C VAL A 46 -4.91 -10.71 7.14
N ASP A 47 -4.86 -12.04 7.13
CA ASP A 47 -5.82 -12.85 6.38
C ASP A 47 -7.25 -12.75 6.90
N LEU A 48 -7.46 -12.50 8.20
CA LEU A 48 -8.78 -12.36 8.83
C LEU A 48 -9.28 -10.91 8.96
N MET A 49 -8.37 -9.94 8.77
CA MET A 49 -8.61 -8.51 8.88
C MET A 49 -9.69 -8.03 7.91
N ASP A 50 -10.49 -7.04 8.33
CA ASP A 50 -11.48 -6.44 7.43
C ASP A 50 -10.80 -5.95 6.12
N PRO A 51 -11.41 -6.18 4.95
CA PRO A 51 -10.88 -5.74 3.67
C PRO A 51 -10.48 -4.24 3.61
N TRP A 52 -11.13 -3.38 4.40
CA TRP A 52 -10.79 -1.97 4.55
C TRP A 52 -9.47 -1.73 5.27
N PHE A 53 -9.15 -2.48 6.33
CA PHE A 53 -7.86 -2.35 7.00
C PHE A 53 -6.72 -2.97 6.18
N ARG A 54 -7.00 -4.02 5.39
CA ARG A 54 -6.00 -4.58 4.47
C ARG A 54 -5.54 -3.56 3.43
N VAL A 55 -6.47 -2.79 2.84
CA VAL A 55 -6.07 -1.76 1.87
C VAL A 55 -5.24 -0.64 2.51
N GLN A 56 -5.43 -0.37 3.80
CA GLN A 56 -4.57 0.58 4.52
C GLN A 56 -3.13 0.07 4.59
N LEU A 57 -2.90 -1.23 4.83
CA LEU A 57 -1.54 -1.79 4.79
C LEU A 57 -0.89 -1.65 3.41
N LEU A 58 -1.68 -1.81 2.34
CA LEU A 58 -1.20 -1.64 0.97
C LEU A 58 -0.70 -0.21 0.71
N PHE A 59 -1.46 0.80 1.12
CA PHE A 59 -1.20 2.23 0.83
C PHE A 59 -0.42 2.98 1.92
N MET A 60 -0.33 2.47 3.15
CA MET A 60 0.33 3.22 4.23
C MET A 60 1.77 2.78 4.48
N CYS A 61 2.15 1.57 4.07
CA CYS A 61 3.53 1.09 4.18
C CYS A 61 4.29 1.49 2.92
N SER A 62 5.32 2.33 3.03
CA SER A 62 6.14 2.68 1.87
C SER A 62 6.87 1.47 1.31
N GLU A 63 7.47 0.64 2.16
CA GLU A 63 8.26 -0.51 1.72
C GLU A 63 7.39 -1.66 1.16
N PRO A 64 7.94 -2.44 0.22
CA PRO A 64 7.33 -3.70 -0.18
C PRO A 64 7.47 -4.72 0.96
N GLY A 65 6.51 -5.64 1.05
CA GLY A 65 6.58 -6.78 1.95
C GLY A 65 7.84 -7.61 1.71
N ASN A 66 8.47 -8.06 2.78
CA ASN A 66 9.69 -8.87 2.74
C ASN A 66 9.45 -10.39 2.92
N ARG A 67 8.19 -10.83 2.83
CA ARG A 67 7.77 -12.24 2.94
C ARG A 67 7.19 -12.74 1.60
N SER A 68 6.34 -13.78 1.64
CA SER A 68 5.68 -14.37 0.47
C SER A 68 4.71 -13.42 -0.23
N LYS A 69 4.18 -12.41 0.47
CA LYS A 69 3.31 -11.36 -0.07
C LYS A 69 4.05 -10.02 -0.03
N TYR A 70 4.22 -9.39 -1.19
CA TYR A 70 4.93 -8.10 -1.32
C TYR A 70 4.01 -6.90 -1.11
N TRP A 71 2.69 -7.09 -1.26
CA TRP A 71 1.73 -5.99 -1.12
C TRP A 71 1.51 -5.55 0.35
N ARG A 72 1.78 -6.44 1.32
CA ARG A 72 1.57 -6.22 2.76
C ARG A 72 2.89 -6.25 3.54
N PRO A 73 3.02 -5.51 4.65
CA PRO A 73 4.20 -5.55 5.50
C PRO A 73 4.26 -6.87 6.30
N SER A 74 5.47 -7.30 6.64
CA SER A 74 5.67 -8.32 7.68
C SER A 74 5.50 -7.75 9.08
N TRP A 75 5.39 -8.62 10.08
CA TRP A 75 5.38 -8.22 11.49
C TRP A 75 6.63 -7.43 11.87
N GLU A 76 7.80 -7.81 11.38
CA GLU A 76 9.05 -7.10 11.63
C GLU A 76 9.01 -5.68 11.04
N GLN A 77 8.55 -5.52 9.80
CA GLN A 77 8.40 -4.21 9.17
C GLN A 77 7.40 -3.34 9.95
N VAL A 78 6.29 -3.92 10.40
CA VAL A 78 5.32 -3.24 11.25
C VAL A 78 5.94 -2.71 12.55
N MET A 79 6.83 -3.48 13.16
CA MET A 79 7.41 -3.16 14.46
C MET A 79 8.60 -2.19 14.38
N THR A 80 9.29 -2.16 13.24
CA THR A 80 10.50 -1.36 13.04
C THR A 80 10.25 -0.08 12.24
N ASN A 81 9.20 -0.04 11.40
CA ASN A 81 9.07 1.00 10.39
C ASN A 81 8.30 2.24 10.86
N LYS A 82 8.97 3.40 10.80
CA LYS A 82 8.39 4.74 11.06
C LYS A 82 7.57 5.27 9.87
N ALA A 83 7.64 4.63 8.70
CA ALA A 83 7.03 5.09 7.45
C ALA A 83 5.59 4.61 7.22
N ILE A 84 4.91 4.10 8.26
CA ILE A 84 3.46 3.93 8.20
C ILE A 84 2.82 5.32 8.27
N ALA A 85 2.28 5.78 7.14
CA ALA A 85 1.59 7.08 7.07
C ALA A 85 0.53 7.20 8.19
N ARG A 86 0.59 8.28 8.99
CA ARG A 86 -0.30 8.49 10.15
C ARG A 86 -1.71 8.99 9.76
N HIS A 87 -1.97 9.22 8.48
CA HIS A 87 -3.26 9.74 8.03
C HIS A 87 -4.22 8.61 7.75
N PHE A 88 -5.35 8.62 8.45
CA PHE A 88 -6.45 7.73 8.15
C PHE A 88 -7.20 8.23 6.93
N THR A 89 -7.48 7.31 6.02
CA THR A 89 -8.05 7.64 4.73
C THR A 89 -9.28 6.78 4.48
N TRP A 90 -10.43 7.42 4.34
CA TRP A 90 -11.72 6.75 4.32
C TRP A 90 -12.07 6.03 3.00
N TYR A 91 -11.27 6.13 1.93
CA TYR A 91 -11.71 5.72 0.59
C TYR A 91 -10.69 4.98 -0.30
N LEU A 92 -9.66 4.32 0.24
CA LEU A 92 -8.57 3.69 -0.55
C LEU A 92 -8.96 2.53 -1.49
N GLY A 93 -10.24 2.17 -1.60
CA GLY A 93 -10.71 0.95 -2.26
C GLY A 93 -10.74 -0.23 -1.28
N ILE A 94 -10.65 -1.46 -1.79
CA ILE A 94 -10.76 -2.66 -0.95
C ILE A 94 -9.73 -3.71 -1.38
N VAL A 95 -9.06 -4.35 -0.41
CA VAL A 95 -8.26 -5.57 -0.63
C VAL A 95 -9.01 -6.80 -0.11
N ARG A 96 -9.43 -7.66 -1.04
CA ARG A 96 -10.17 -8.90 -0.73
C ARG A 96 -9.29 -10.13 -0.94
N ARG A 97 -9.49 -11.14 -0.09
CA ARG A 97 -9.04 -12.50 -0.36
C ARG A 97 -9.77 -13.04 -1.59
N THR A 98 -9.08 -13.79 -2.43
CA THR A 98 -9.74 -14.58 -3.49
C THR A 98 -10.02 -15.99 -2.98
N ASN A 99 -10.71 -16.80 -3.78
CA ASN A 99 -10.89 -18.23 -3.47
C ASN A 99 -9.57 -19.00 -3.44
N ASN A 100 -8.52 -18.45 -4.05
CA ASN A 100 -7.16 -18.97 -3.91
C ASN A 100 -6.52 -18.32 -2.66
N PRO A 101 -6.13 -19.11 -1.63
CA PRO A 101 -5.51 -18.57 -0.42
C PRO A 101 -4.19 -17.84 -0.71
N ASP A 102 -3.55 -18.12 -1.84
CA ASP A 102 -2.33 -17.44 -2.26
C ASP A 102 -2.55 -16.20 -3.10
N ALA A 103 -3.79 -15.79 -3.35
CA ALA A 103 -4.06 -14.61 -4.16
C ALA A 103 -5.02 -13.65 -3.44
N ASP A 104 -4.58 -12.40 -3.37
CA ASP A 104 -5.36 -11.25 -2.93
C ASP A 104 -5.68 -10.39 -4.15
N CYS A 105 -6.77 -9.62 -4.09
CA CYS A 105 -7.06 -8.65 -5.13
C CYS A 105 -7.42 -7.28 -4.56
N TYR A 106 -6.85 -6.26 -5.17
CA TYR A 106 -7.24 -4.88 -4.99
C TYR A 106 -8.38 -4.53 -5.96
N MET A 107 -9.41 -3.87 -5.43
CA MET A 107 -10.52 -3.31 -6.19
C MET A 107 -10.43 -1.78 -6.12
N GLY A 108 -10.00 -1.14 -7.22
CA GLY A 108 -9.84 0.31 -7.29
C GLY A 108 -9.25 0.80 -8.61
N CYS A 109 -8.63 1.99 -8.59
CA CYS A 109 -7.97 2.56 -9.76
C CYS A 109 -6.70 1.79 -10.12
N CYS A 110 -6.48 1.57 -11.41
CA CYS A 110 -5.22 1.02 -11.90
C CYS A 110 -4.83 1.70 -13.20
N ILE A 111 -3.70 2.41 -13.17
CA ILE A 111 -3.04 2.94 -14.35
C ILE A 111 -2.00 1.91 -14.76
N LYS A 112 -2.22 1.25 -15.90
CA LYS A 112 -1.37 0.13 -16.35
C LYS A 112 0.06 0.56 -16.66
N SER A 113 0.26 1.81 -17.08
CA SER A 113 1.56 2.34 -17.51
C SER A 113 1.69 3.82 -17.19
N GLY A 114 2.28 4.14 -16.04
CA GLY A 114 2.82 5.47 -15.71
C GLY A 114 4.34 5.46 -15.80
N HIS A 115 4.92 6.49 -16.43
CA HIS A 115 6.35 6.69 -16.50
C HIS A 115 6.82 7.55 -15.33
N VAL A 116 7.57 6.96 -14.40
CA VAL A 116 8.12 7.63 -13.21
C VAL A 116 9.52 8.16 -13.52
N TRP A 117 9.79 9.40 -13.10
CA TRP A 117 11.07 10.08 -13.24
C TRP A 117 11.46 10.84 -11.96
N GLY A 118 12.77 10.96 -11.69
CA GLY A 118 13.32 11.84 -10.65
C GLY A 118 13.46 11.22 -9.25
N LEU A 119 12.92 10.00 -9.05
CA LEU A 119 12.97 9.33 -7.74
C LEU A 119 14.14 8.36 -7.57
N GLY A 120 14.96 8.15 -8.60
CA GLY A 120 16.08 7.21 -8.58
C GLY A 120 17.39 7.80 -8.06
N GLU A 121 17.57 9.12 -8.15
CA GLU A 121 18.83 9.77 -7.79
C GLU A 121 18.95 9.98 -6.28
N VAL A 122 20.09 9.59 -5.72
CA VAL A 122 20.45 9.91 -4.33
C VAL A 122 21.22 11.22 -4.35
N SER A 123 20.53 12.34 -4.13
CA SER A 123 21.23 13.61 -3.92
C SER A 123 22.09 13.51 -2.66
N LYS A 124 23.38 13.83 -2.74
CA LYS A 124 24.32 13.80 -1.60
C LYS A 124 23.92 14.74 -0.46
N LYS A 125 22.97 15.67 -0.69
CA LYS A 125 22.51 16.67 0.29
C LYS A 125 21.09 16.47 0.79
N GLN A 126 20.28 15.63 0.17
CA GLN A 126 18.84 15.54 0.46
C GLN A 126 18.41 14.07 0.58
N THR A 127 17.87 13.71 1.75
CA THR A 127 17.32 12.37 2.01
C THR A 127 15.96 12.16 1.35
N LEU A 128 15.31 13.25 0.95
CA LEU A 128 14.00 13.29 0.31
C LEU A 128 14.16 13.62 -1.17
N ARG A 129 13.42 12.89 -2.02
CA ARG A 129 13.45 13.01 -3.47
C ARG A 129 12.13 13.56 -3.99
N GLN A 130 12.22 14.35 -5.04
CA GLN A 130 11.06 14.83 -5.79
C GLN A 130 11.11 14.26 -7.20
N GLY A 131 9.94 14.04 -7.78
CA GLY A 131 9.85 13.43 -9.11
C GLY A 131 8.50 13.71 -9.73
N GLN A 132 8.24 13.04 -10.84
CA GLN A 132 6.94 13.10 -11.49
C GLN A 132 6.59 11.76 -12.11
N VAL A 133 5.30 11.55 -12.32
CA VAL A 133 4.78 10.43 -13.08
C VAL A 133 3.91 10.94 -14.22
N VAL A 134 4.15 10.41 -15.41
CA VAL A 134 3.40 10.76 -16.62
C VAL A 134 2.59 9.54 -17.06
N PHE A 135 1.29 9.69 -17.29
CA PHE A 135 0.42 8.60 -17.71
C PHE A 135 -0.70 9.09 -18.62
N ASN A 136 -1.31 8.17 -19.37
CA ASN A 136 -2.47 8.49 -20.20
C ASN A 136 -3.76 8.03 -19.52
N ASP A 137 -4.82 8.81 -19.63
CA ASP A 137 -6.17 8.41 -19.21
C ASP A 137 -6.86 7.48 -20.23
N ALA A 138 -8.11 7.10 -19.96
CA ALA A 138 -8.88 6.22 -20.84
C ALA A 138 -9.18 6.83 -22.22
N ASN A 139 -9.13 8.16 -22.36
CA ASN A 139 -9.31 8.87 -23.62
C ASN A 139 -7.99 9.08 -24.36
N GLY A 140 -6.86 8.66 -23.78
CA GLY A 140 -5.52 8.84 -24.33
C GLY A 140 -4.88 10.20 -24.04
N ALA A 141 -5.52 11.06 -23.23
CA ALA A 141 -4.92 12.33 -22.84
C ALA A 141 -3.80 12.08 -21.81
N SER A 142 -2.67 12.78 -22.00
CA SER A 142 -1.49 12.64 -21.14
C SER A 142 -1.61 13.56 -19.93
N HIS A 143 -1.34 13.00 -18.75
CA HIS A 143 -1.38 13.64 -17.45
C HIS A 143 -0.01 13.56 -16.79
N THR A 144 0.40 14.62 -16.11
CA THR A 144 1.64 14.66 -15.32
C THR A 144 1.30 14.93 -13.88
N LEU A 145 1.89 14.15 -12.99
CA LEU A 145 1.72 14.26 -11.55
C LEU A 145 3.08 14.38 -10.86
N LYS A 146 3.36 15.50 -10.22
CA LYS A 146 4.48 15.71 -9.30
C LYS A 146 4.32 14.89 -8.03
N ILE A 147 5.44 14.34 -7.61
CA ILE A 147 5.56 13.48 -6.46
C ILE A 147 6.15 14.31 -5.32
N ALA A 148 5.45 14.35 -4.19
CA ALA A 148 5.91 14.96 -2.96
C ALA A 148 7.17 14.24 -2.44
N ASP A 149 7.83 14.88 -1.48
CA ASP A 149 9.07 14.39 -0.85
C ASP A 149 9.00 12.90 -0.46
N HIS A 150 9.77 12.07 -1.17
CA HIS A 150 9.75 10.62 -1.06
C HIS A 150 11.13 10.06 -0.68
N ALA A 151 11.16 9.23 0.37
CA ALA A 151 12.40 8.70 0.92
C ALA A 151 12.89 7.41 0.23
N TYR A 152 11.99 6.61 -0.34
CA TYR A 152 12.34 5.32 -0.94
C TYR A 152 12.76 5.51 -2.41
N PRO A 153 13.90 4.97 -2.87
CA PRO A 153 14.34 5.16 -4.25
C PRO A 153 13.47 4.38 -5.22
N ILE A 154 12.98 5.04 -6.27
CA ILE A 154 12.25 4.40 -7.36
C ILE A 154 12.99 4.73 -8.66
N PRO A 155 13.62 3.74 -9.33
CA PRO A 155 14.31 3.98 -10.59
C PRO A 155 13.38 4.56 -11.66
N ASN A 156 13.93 5.37 -12.56
CA ASN A 156 13.16 5.87 -13.70
C ASN A 156 12.65 4.70 -14.56
N GLY A 157 11.41 4.77 -15.02
CA GLY A 157 10.85 3.73 -15.87
C GLY A 157 9.34 3.67 -15.86
N ARG A 158 8.81 2.64 -16.54
CA ARG A 158 7.36 2.38 -16.63
C ARG A 158 6.91 1.47 -15.50
N TYR A 159 5.87 1.90 -14.81
CA TYR A 159 5.27 1.19 -13.69
C TYR A 159 3.76 1.13 -13.82
N THR A 160 3.16 0.21 -13.08
CA THR A 160 1.72 0.20 -12.81
C THR A 160 1.47 0.99 -11.53
N LEU A 161 0.44 1.85 -11.55
CA LEU A 161 0.05 2.65 -10.40
C LEU A 161 -1.33 2.21 -9.92
N LEU A 162 -1.47 1.96 -8.63
CA LEU A 162 -2.77 1.78 -7.99
C LEU A 162 -3.11 3.08 -7.27
N GLY A 163 -4.30 3.60 -7.57
CA GLY A 163 -4.81 4.84 -7.01
C GLY A 163 -6.12 4.64 -6.27
N CYS A 164 -6.48 5.61 -5.46
CA CYS A 164 -7.77 5.66 -4.78
C CYS A 164 -8.89 6.03 -5.76
N SER A 165 -10.06 5.38 -5.66
CA SER A 165 -11.22 5.59 -6.57
C SER A 165 -12.45 6.22 -5.89
N GLY A 166 -12.25 7.20 -5.00
CA GLY A 166 -13.32 7.79 -4.19
C GLY A 166 -13.87 9.11 -4.77
N ILE A 167 -15.18 9.31 -4.70
CA ILE A 167 -15.87 10.55 -5.13
C ILE A 167 -15.47 11.76 -4.25
N HIS A 168 -14.88 11.51 -3.08
CA HIS A 168 -14.40 12.53 -2.14
C HIS A 168 -12.93 12.34 -1.77
N SER A 169 -12.16 11.61 -2.58
CA SER A 169 -10.76 11.36 -2.26
C SER A 169 -9.86 12.52 -2.70
N ASN A 170 -9.61 13.46 -1.79
CA ASN A 170 -8.48 14.39 -1.82
C ASN A 170 -7.15 13.65 -1.55
N LEU A 171 -6.97 12.46 -2.12
CA LEU A 171 -5.90 11.55 -1.71
C LEU A 171 -4.80 11.55 -2.74
N ASP A 172 -3.68 12.00 -2.25
CA ASP A 172 -2.39 12.12 -2.88
C ASP A 172 -1.65 10.77 -2.97
N LEU A 173 -2.15 9.69 -2.35
CA LEU A 173 -1.44 8.40 -2.23
C LEU A 173 -1.56 7.49 -3.47
N TRP A 174 -0.41 7.03 -3.94
CA TRP A 174 -0.28 6.10 -5.07
C TRP A 174 0.65 4.93 -4.72
N VAL A 175 0.18 3.71 -4.99
CA VAL A 175 1.02 2.52 -4.90
C VAL A 175 1.70 2.32 -6.25
N VAL A 176 3.02 2.29 -6.27
CA VAL A 176 3.81 2.02 -7.46
C VAL A 176 4.34 0.60 -7.44
N GLY A 177 4.31 -0.07 -8.58
CA GLY A 177 4.79 -1.44 -8.72
C GLY A 177 4.80 -1.92 -10.16
N GLN A 178 4.97 -3.22 -10.35
CA GLN A 178 5.01 -3.83 -11.67
C GLN A 178 4.11 -5.07 -11.72
N ILE A 179 3.46 -5.29 -12.85
CA ILE A 179 2.79 -6.56 -13.13
C ILE A 179 3.86 -7.60 -13.49
N ARG A 180 3.92 -8.68 -12.73
CA ARG A 180 4.79 -9.84 -12.99
C ARG A 180 4.26 -10.65 -14.17
N GLN A 181 5.08 -11.60 -14.65
CA GLN A 181 4.70 -12.51 -15.73
C GLN A 181 3.46 -13.36 -15.42
N ASP A 182 3.19 -13.64 -14.14
CA ASP A 182 2.01 -14.37 -13.67
C ASP A 182 0.75 -13.49 -13.53
N GLY A 183 0.83 -12.23 -13.98
CA GLY A 183 -0.28 -11.28 -13.94
C GLY A 183 -0.51 -10.63 -12.58
N ARG A 184 0.34 -10.87 -11.57
CA ARG A 184 0.20 -10.30 -10.23
C ARG A 184 1.00 -9.00 -10.09
N PHE A 185 0.39 -8.02 -9.43
CA PHE A 185 1.03 -6.76 -9.09
C PHE A 185 2.01 -6.95 -7.92
N LYS A 186 3.30 -6.76 -8.22
CA LYS A 186 4.36 -6.66 -7.22
C LYS A 186 4.56 -5.20 -6.85
N LYS A 187 4.19 -4.86 -5.63
CA LYS A 187 4.43 -3.55 -5.04
C LYS A 187 5.93 -3.25 -5.00
N LEU A 188 6.29 -2.01 -5.33
CA LEU A 188 7.62 -1.45 -5.16
C LEU A 188 7.65 -0.43 -4.03
N SER A 189 6.74 0.54 -4.05
CA SER A 189 6.69 1.58 -3.03
C SER A 189 5.31 2.26 -2.98
N VAL A 190 5.15 3.25 -2.09
CA VAL A 190 4.02 4.19 -2.07
C VAL A 190 4.54 5.62 -2.03
N PHE A 191 4.04 6.48 -2.92
CA PHE A 191 4.37 7.90 -2.92
C PHE A 191 3.11 8.78 -2.80
N ARG A 192 3.34 10.05 -2.50
CA ARG A 192 2.29 11.08 -2.45
C ARG A 192 2.43 12.04 -3.63
N SER A 193 1.30 12.53 -4.11
CA SER A 193 1.20 13.67 -5.03
C SER A 193 1.54 14.96 -4.28
N ALA A 194 2.12 15.94 -4.96
CA ALA A 194 2.36 17.26 -4.35
C ALA A 194 1.03 17.99 -4.05
N ASP A 195 0.98 18.80 -2.98
CA ASP A 195 -0.23 19.50 -2.53
C ASP A 195 -0.83 20.46 -3.58
N GLU A 196 0.03 21.06 -4.40
CA GLU A 196 -0.36 21.93 -5.53
C GLU A 196 -1.06 21.16 -6.65
N GLU A 197 -0.91 19.84 -6.64
CA GLU A 197 -1.46 18.91 -7.59
C GLU A 197 -2.48 17.97 -6.94
N LYS A 198 -3.32 18.53 -6.05
CA LYS A 198 -4.70 18.06 -5.88
C LYS A 198 -5.48 18.29 -7.19
N VAL A 199 -4.91 17.82 -8.29
CA VAL A 199 -5.48 17.80 -9.62
C VAL A 199 -6.83 17.13 -9.47
N GLU A 200 -7.74 17.64 -10.28
CA GLU A 200 -9.03 17.15 -10.69
C GLU A 200 -9.01 15.69 -11.22
N LEU A 201 -8.27 14.78 -10.55
CA LEU A 201 -8.28 13.33 -10.73
C LEU A 201 -9.71 12.77 -10.63
N TYR A 202 -10.58 13.47 -9.89
CA TYR A 202 -12.02 13.22 -9.83
C TYR A 202 -12.70 13.34 -11.20
N TYR A 203 -12.27 14.29 -12.04
CA TYR A 203 -12.83 14.56 -13.36
C TYR A 203 -12.08 13.85 -14.48
N LEU A 204 -10.90 13.30 -14.19
CA LEU A 204 -10.26 12.45 -15.16
C LEU A 204 -11.14 11.21 -15.37
N PRO A 205 -11.39 10.81 -16.63
CA PRO A 205 -12.07 9.56 -16.96
C PRO A 205 -11.12 8.39 -16.70
N LEU A 206 -10.57 8.30 -15.49
CA LEU A 206 -9.53 7.37 -15.13
C LEU A 206 -10.07 5.99 -14.76
N ILE A 207 -11.35 5.82 -14.40
CA ILE A 207 -11.67 4.63 -13.57
C ILE A 207 -13.01 3.97 -13.91
N ARG A 208 -12.94 2.91 -14.71
CA ARG A 208 -13.62 1.67 -14.31
C ARG A 208 -12.85 1.08 -13.14
N GLN A 209 -13.53 0.76 -12.04
CA GLN A 209 -12.89 -0.03 -10.98
C GLN A 209 -12.42 -1.33 -11.59
N VAL A 210 -11.14 -1.64 -11.42
CA VAL A 210 -10.57 -2.89 -11.90
C VAL A 210 -10.14 -3.76 -10.74
N LYS A 211 -10.21 -5.07 -10.99
CA LYS A 211 -9.65 -6.09 -10.12
C LYS A 211 -8.19 -6.29 -10.49
N THR A 212 -7.27 -5.91 -9.60
CA THR A 212 -5.84 -6.15 -9.73
C THR A 212 -5.41 -7.24 -8.76
N LEU A 213 -4.86 -8.35 -9.26
CA LEU A 213 -4.29 -9.40 -8.41
C LEU A 213 -3.00 -8.91 -7.76
N LEU A 214 -2.84 -9.13 -6.46
CA LEU A 214 -1.68 -8.71 -5.70
C LEU A 214 -0.71 -9.88 -5.48
N CYS A 215 0.58 -9.58 -5.49
CA CYS A 215 1.66 -10.51 -5.20
C CYS A 215 1.97 -10.56 -3.71
#